data_AF-A0AAW2KQC4-F1
#
_entry.id   AF-A0AAW2KQC4-F1
#
_cell.length_a   1.000
_cell.length_b   1.000
_cell.length_c   1.000
_cell.angle_alpha   90.00
_cell.angle_beta   90.00
_cell.angle_gamma   90.00
#
_symmetry.space_group_name_H-M   'P 1'
#
loop_
_entity.id
_entity.type
_entity.pdbx_description
1 polymer ?
#
loop_
_entity_poly.entity_id
_entity_poly.type
_entity_poly.pdbx_seq_one_letter_code
_entity_poly.pdbx_strand_id
1 'polypeptide(L)'
;MADYFPTELLIEILLRLPVKSLIRFTAVCKSWHALITSPSFISSHLSNTRNHTLLARRYDKHDKRERYSLLEVAEDGPFSVKSSSELGFPFKSQIGYFRIVGSCDGLVCLSDDFFANPSQPVILWNPSVRNHVILPKPTINPTAPHIFVLGFGVAGHDYKL
;
A
#
# COMPACT_ATOMS: atom_id res chain seq x y z
N MET A 1 -10.56 10.01 -41.49
CA MET A 1 -11.14 10.82 -40.41
C MET A 1 -11.09 9.91 -39.18
N ALA A 2 -10.15 10.12 -38.28
CA ALA A 2 -9.96 9.19 -37.15
C ALA A 2 -11.04 9.48 -36.11
N ASP A 3 -11.90 8.49 -35.86
CA ASP A 3 -12.91 8.54 -34.80
C ASP A 3 -12.21 8.77 -33.46
N TYR A 4 -12.38 9.98 -32.92
CA TYR A 4 -11.76 10.36 -31.66
C TYR A 4 -12.53 9.68 -30.53
N PHE A 5 -11.87 8.77 -29.83
CA PHE A 5 -12.46 8.14 -28.66
C PHE A 5 -12.68 9.20 -27.56
N PRO A 6 -13.91 9.40 -27.04
CA PRO A 6 -14.19 10.43 -26.05
C PRO A 6 -13.33 10.29 -24.79
N THR A 7 -12.74 11.39 -24.33
CA THR A 7 -11.83 11.41 -23.18
C THR A 7 -12.53 10.94 -21.91
N GLU A 8 -13.80 11.26 -21.77
CA GLU A 8 -14.65 10.92 -20.63
C GLU A 8 -14.82 9.39 -20.52
N LEU A 9 -15.11 8.73 -21.66
CA LEU A 9 -15.21 7.27 -21.71
C LEU A 9 -13.86 6.59 -21.42
N LEU A 10 -12.76 7.19 -21.86
CA LEU A 10 -11.42 6.70 -21.55
C LEU A 10 -11.14 6.75 -20.05
N ILE A 11 -11.48 7.86 -19.39
CA ILE A 11 -11.36 8.00 -17.94
C ILE A 11 -12.19 6.95 -17.23
N GLU A 12 -13.46 6.76 -17.62
CA GLU A 12 -14.34 5.74 -17.01
C GLU A 12 -13.79 4.32 -17.17
N ILE A 13 -13.24 3.97 -18.33
CA ILE A 13 -12.61 2.67 -18.55
C ILE A 13 -11.40 2.51 -17.61
N LEU A 14 -10.49 3.50 -17.60
CA LEU A 14 -9.29 3.45 -16.77
C LEU A 14 -9.64 3.38 -15.27
N LEU A 15 -10.67 4.11 -14.81
CA LEU A 15 -11.12 4.10 -13.42
C LEU A 15 -11.62 2.73 -12.92
N ARG A 16 -11.95 1.80 -13.84
CA ARG A 16 -12.38 0.44 -13.50
C ARG A 16 -11.24 -0.58 -13.55
N LEU A 17 -10.06 -0.19 -14.01
CA LEU A 17 -8.93 -1.10 -14.13
C LEU A 17 -8.22 -1.29 -12.79
N PRO A 18 -7.66 -2.49 -12.52
CA PRO A 18 -6.78 -2.71 -11.39
C PRO A 18 -5.53 -1.82 -11.45
N VAL A 19 -5.01 -1.42 -10.28
CA VAL A 19 -3.82 -0.56 -10.14
C VAL A 19 -2.62 -1.09 -10.94
N LYS A 20 -2.40 -2.41 -10.96
CA LYS A 20 -1.31 -3.02 -11.74
C LYS A 20 -1.41 -2.74 -13.24
N SER A 21 -2.62 -2.77 -13.79
CA SER A 21 -2.86 -2.47 -15.21
C SER A 21 -2.63 -0.99 -15.48
N LEU A 22 -3.12 -0.12 -14.60
CA LEU A 22 -2.93 1.32 -14.70
C LEU A 22 -1.45 1.72 -14.72
N ILE A 23 -0.62 1.11 -13.87
CA ILE A 23 0.83 1.36 -13.85
C ILE A 23 1.46 0.99 -15.19
N ARG A 24 1.10 -0.16 -15.78
CA ARG A 24 1.59 -0.53 -17.12
C ARG A 24 1.16 0.47 -18.18
N PHE A 25 -0.06 1.00 -18.06
CA PHE A 25 -0.63 1.96 -18.99
C PHE A 25 0.04 3.34 -18.94
N THR A 26 0.70 3.68 -17.82
CA THR A 26 1.54 4.88 -17.75
C THR A 26 2.71 4.86 -18.74
N ALA A 27 3.10 3.70 -19.28
CA ALA A 27 4.18 3.57 -20.26
C ALA A 27 3.70 3.67 -21.72
N VAL A 28 2.39 3.76 -21.97
CA VAL A 28 1.82 3.78 -23.34
C VAL A 28 2.06 5.11 -24.03
N CYS A 29 1.70 6.22 -23.38
CA CYS A 29 1.95 7.56 -23.92
C CYS A 29 1.96 8.62 -22.79
N LYS A 30 2.48 9.82 -23.11
CA LYS A 30 2.58 10.94 -22.15
C LYS A 30 1.21 11.39 -21.61
N SER A 31 0.18 11.40 -22.45
CA SER A 31 -1.17 11.80 -22.03
C SER A 31 -1.76 10.81 -21.02
N TRP A 32 -1.57 9.51 -21.23
CA TRP A 32 -2.03 8.47 -20.31
C TRP A 32 -1.24 8.50 -19.01
N HIS A 33 0.09 8.69 -19.09
CA HIS A 33 0.92 8.91 -17.92
C HIS A 33 0.38 10.08 -17.07
N ALA A 34 0.25 11.27 -17.68
CA ALA A 34 -0.21 12.47 -16.99
C ALA A 34 -1.61 12.33 -16.38
N LEU A 35 -2.54 11.65 -17.09
CA LEU A 35 -3.88 11.38 -16.60
C LEU A 35 -3.85 10.44 -15.38
N ILE A 36 -3.19 9.29 -15.50
CA ILE A 36 -3.18 8.24 -14.47
C ILE A 36 -2.43 8.69 -13.21
N THR A 37 -1.39 9.53 -13.35
CA THR A 37 -0.64 10.08 -12.21
C THR A 37 -1.26 11.34 -11.63
N SER A 38 -2.38 11.83 -12.18
CA SER A 38 -3.02 13.05 -11.67
C SER A 38 -3.72 12.80 -10.32
N PRO A 39 -3.67 13.76 -9.37
CA PRO A 39 -4.32 13.59 -8.06
C PRO A 39 -5.82 13.35 -8.15
N SER A 40 -6.51 13.97 -9.11
CA SER A 40 -7.95 13.78 -9.33
C SER A 40 -8.27 12.36 -9.77
N PHE A 41 -7.52 11.83 -10.74
CA PHE A 41 -7.70 10.45 -11.19
C PHE A 41 -7.42 9.46 -10.06
N ILE A 42 -6.35 9.64 -9.30
CA ILE A 42 -6.00 8.79 -8.15
C ILE A 42 -7.11 8.82 -7.10
N SER A 43 -7.60 10.00 -6.72
CA SER A 43 -8.69 10.14 -5.75
C SER A 43 -9.98 9.49 -6.24
N SER A 44 -10.34 9.68 -7.52
CA SER A 44 -11.51 9.03 -8.12
C SER A 44 -11.35 7.51 -8.15
N HIS A 45 -10.17 7.01 -8.51
CA HIS A 45 -9.87 5.58 -8.55
C HIS A 45 -9.96 4.95 -7.16
N LEU A 46 -9.37 5.59 -6.13
CA LEU A 46 -9.44 5.13 -4.74
C LEU A 46 -10.88 5.08 -4.23
N SER A 47 -11.69 6.11 -4.54
CA SER A 47 -13.09 6.17 -4.12
C SER A 47 -13.99 5.14 -4.83
N ASN A 48 -13.68 4.84 -6.10
CA ASN A 48 -14.44 3.90 -6.92
C ASN A 48 -14.00 2.44 -6.72
N THR A 49 -12.79 2.22 -6.22
CA THR A 49 -12.28 0.87 -5.94
C THR A 49 -12.96 0.34 -4.69
N ARG A 50 -13.94 -0.55 -4.87
CA ARG A 50 -14.38 -1.44 -3.80
C ARG A 50 -13.21 -2.36 -3.48
N ASN A 51 -12.48 -2.06 -2.41
CA ASN A 51 -11.31 -2.82 -1.99
C ASN A 51 -11.75 -4.21 -1.48
N HIS A 52 -11.96 -5.13 -2.41
CA HIS A 52 -12.12 -6.55 -2.14
C HIS A 52 -10.77 -7.23 -1.88
N THR A 53 -9.71 -6.47 -1.61
CA THR A 53 -8.38 -7.03 -1.35
C THR A 53 -8.06 -6.94 0.12
N LEU A 54 -7.72 -8.07 0.73
CA LEU A 54 -7.23 -8.14 2.11
C LEU A 54 -5.75 -8.48 2.12
N LEU A 55 -4.99 -7.79 2.97
CA LEU A 55 -3.64 -8.20 3.31
C LEU A 55 -3.71 -9.19 4.47
N ALA A 56 -3.42 -10.46 4.17
CA ALA A 56 -3.27 -11.49 5.19
C ALA A 56 -1.81 -11.56 5.65
N ARG A 57 -1.64 -11.62 6.97
CA ARG A 57 -0.33 -11.78 7.62
C ARG A 57 -0.35 -13.05 8.45
N ARG A 58 0.69 -13.87 8.31
CA ARG A 58 0.87 -15.09 9.10
C ARG A 58 2.32 -15.23 9.54
N TYR A 59 2.53 -15.82 10.70
CA TYR A 59 3.87 -16.19 11.16
C TYR A 59 4.14 -17.66 10.84
N ASP A 60 5.20 -17.92 10.08
CA ASP A 60 5.66 -19.27 9.78
C ASP A 60 6.63 -19.73 10.87
N LYS A 61 6.23 -20.75 11.64
CA LYS A 61 7.04 -21.29 12.74
C LYS A 61 8.26 -22.07 12.24
N HIS A 62 8.20 -22.66 11.04
CA HIS A 62 9.30 -23.45 10.50
C HIS A 62 10.43 -22.53 10.03
N ASP A 63 10.08 -21.50 9.27
CA ASP A 63 11.06 -20.54 8.75
C ASP A 63 11.40 -19.41 9.74
N LYS A 64 10.65 -19.33 10.85
CA LYS A 64 10.71 -18.26 11.85
C LYS A 64 10.61 -16.88 11.20
N ARG A 65 9.65 -16.73 10.28
CA ARG A 65 9.46 -15.51 9.48
C ARG A 65 8.01 -15.20 9.24
N GLU A 66 7.73 -13.92 9.04
CA GLU A 66 6.42 -13.47 8.61
C GLU A 66 6.23 -13.70 7.11
N ARG A 67 5.01 -14.09 6.76
CA ARG A 67 4.57 -14.19 5.38
C ARG A 67 3.34 -13.32 5.19
N TYR A 68 3.28 -12.71 4.02
CA TYR A 68 2.22 -11.80 3.62
C TYR A 68 1.56 -12.33 2.36
N SER A 69 0.24 -12.15 2.24
CA SER A 69 -0.50 -12.55 1.05
C SER A 69 -1.60 -11.54 0.76
N LEU A 70 -1.85 -11.27 -0.53
CA LEU A 70 -3.05 -10.55 -0.95
C LEU A 70 -4.13 -11.55 -1.29
N LEU A 71 -5.27 -11.39 -0.64
CA LEU A 71 -6.47 -12.17 -0.86
C LEU A 71 -7.47 -11.32 -1.62
N GLU A 72 -7.96 -11.80 -2.75
CA GLU A 72 -9.12 -11.21 -3.42
C GLU A 72 -10.38 -11.88 -2.87
N VAL A 73 -11.29 -11.08 -2.34
CA VAL A 73 -12.55 -11.51 -1.71
C VAL A 73 -13.67 -11.43 -2.74
N ALA A 74 -14.56 -12.42 -2.75
CA ALA A 74 -15.74 -12.42 -3.61
C ALA A 74 -16.78 -11.42 -3.10
N GLU A 75 -17.66 -10.99 -4.00
CA GLU A 75 -18.79 -10.13 -3.64
C GLU A 75 -19.86 -10.90 -2.86
N ASP A 76 -19.85 -12.23 -2.97
CA ASP A 76 -20.84 -13.15 -2.40
C ASP A 76 -20.70 -13.35 -0.89
N GLY A 77 -19.68 -12.74 -0.25
CA GLY A 77 -19.54 -12.72 1.20
C GLY A 77 -18.10 -12.46 1.70
N PRO A 78 -17.94 -11.97 2.95
CA PRO A 78 -16.66 -11.52 3.51
C PRO A 78 -15.58 -12.60 3.70
N PHE A 79 -15.91 -13.87 3.47
CA PHE A 79 -15.00 -15.01 3.69
C PHE A 79 -14.70 -15.82 2.43
N SER A 80 -15.31 -15.46 1.30
CA SER A 80 -15.14 -16.18 0.04
C SER A 80 -13.89 -15.68 -0.66
N VAL A 81 -12.75 -16.35 -0.51
CA VAL A 81 -11.50 -15.98 -1.19
C VAL A 81 -11.53 -16.47 -2.64
N LYS A 82 -11.53 -15.55 -3.61
CA LYS A 82 -11.42 -15.85 -5.05
C LYS A 82 -10.01 -16.28 -5.43
N SER A 83 -9.01 -15.55 -4.94
CA SER A 83 -7.61 -15.80 -5.26
C SER A 83 -6.70 -15.38 -4.10
N SER A 84 -5.54 -16.01 -4.02
CA SER A 84 -4.50 -15.67 -3.04
C SER A 84 -3.16 -15.60 -3.76
N SER A 85 -2.42 -14.53 -3.49
CA SER A 85 -1.06 -14.37 -3.99
C SER A 85 -0.10 -14.08 -2.84
N GLU A 86 0.90 -14.94 -2.69
CA GLU A 86 1.97 -14.71 -1.71
C GLU A 86 2.83 -13.52 -2.15
N LEU A 87 3.16 -12.68 -1.17
CA LEU A 87 3.98 -11.50 -1.37
C LEU A 87 5.37 -11.74 -0.80
N GLY A 88 6.37 -11.53 -1.64
CA GLY A 88 7.74 -11.35 -1.17
C GLY A 88 7.84 -10.03 -0.41
N PHE A 89 8.39 -10.08 0.80
CA PHE A 89 8.81 -8.90 1.54
C PHE A 89 10.30 -9.08 1.89
N PRO A 90 11.20 -8.22 1.38
CA PRO A 90 12.64 -8.46 1.47
C PRO A 90 13.22 -8.19 2.86
N PHE A 91 12.41 -7.66 3.78
CA PHE A 91 12.87 -7.29 5.11
C PHE A 91 12.68 -8.41 6.12
N LYS A 92 13.67 -8.54 7.00
CA LYS A 92 13.59 -9.39 8.18
C LYS A 92 13.50 -8.48 9.39
N SER A 93 12.50 -8.71 10.23
CA SER A 93 12.39 -8.02 11.50
C SER A 93 13.48 -8.52 12.47
N GLN A 94 14.04 -7.59 13.25
CA GLN A 94 14.97 -7.91 14.33
C GLN A 94 14.30 -8.65 15.49
N ILE A 95 13.00 -8.39 15.71
CA ILE A 95 12.20 -8.98 16.79
C ILE A 95 11.33 -10.15 16.32
N GLY A 96 11.48 -10.56 15.05
CA GLY A 96 10.75 -11.65 14.42
C GLY A 96 9.45 -11.24 13.73
N TYR A 97 8.99 -9.99 13.92
CA TYR A 97 7.81 -9.46 13.25
C TYR A 97 7.76 -7.92 13.16
N PHE A 98 7.10 -7.39 12.13
CA PHE A 98 6.85 -5.94 12.02
C PHE A 98 5.54 -5.56 12.70
N ARG A 99 5.53 -4.50 13.50
CA ARG A 99 4.29 -3.89 13.98
C ARG A 99 3.60 -3.17 12.82
N ILE A 100 2.28 -3.39 12.64
CA ILE A 100 1.48 -2.58 11.71
C ILE A 100 1.07 -1.32 12.47
N VAL A 101 1.58 -0.17 12.04
CA VAL A 101 1.23 1.13 12.61
C VAL A 101 -0.17 1.54 12.14
N GLY A 102 -0.45 1.32 10.85
CA GLY A 102 -1.74 1.61 10.23
C GLY A 102 -1.73 1.31 8.74
N SER A 103 -2.88 1.50 8.10
CA SER A 103 -3.04 1.37 6.66
C SER A 103 -3.96 2.47 6.12
N CYS A 104 -3.64 3.01 4.95
CA CYS A 104 -4.46 4.01 4.28
C CYS A 104 -4.26 3.92 2.76
N ASP A 105 -5.34 3.97 1.99
CA ASP A 105 -5.32 3.97 0.51
C ASP A 105 -4.42 2.90 -0.13
N GLY A 106 -4.41 1.70 0.47
CA GLY A 106 -3.60 0.56 0.01
C GLY A 106 -2.13 0.61 0.41
N LEU A 107 -1.68 1.65 1.11
CA LEU A 107 -0.39 1.70 1.79
C LEU A 107 -0.51 1.11 3.20
N VAL A 108 0.54 0.41 3.62
CA VAL A 108 0.69 -0.17 4.95
C VAL A 108 1.96 0.38 5.57
N CYS A 109 1.83 0.97 6.75
CA CYS A 109 2.95 1.46 7.53
C CYS A 109 3.39 0.39 8.54
N LEU A 110 4.66 0.00 8.47
CA LEU A 110 5.28 -1.04 9.27
C LEU A 110 6.41 -0.45 10.11
N SER A 111 6.60 -0.99 11.32
CA SER A 111 7.72 -0.62 12.20
C SER A 111 8.38 -1.85 12.80
N ASP A 112 9.70 -1.86 12.89
CA ASP A 112 10.50 -2.98 13.46
C ASP A 112 10.83 -2.73 14.94
N ASP A 113 9.80 -2.48 15.77
CA ASP A 113 9.95 -2.12 17.18
C ASP A 113 8.88 -2.72 18.10
N PHE A 114 9.23 -2.80 19.39
CA PHE A 114 8.30 -2.84 20.51
C PHE A 114 8.14 -1.41 21.03
N PHE A 115 7.13 -0.67 20.55
CA PHE A 115 6.79 0.70 21.01
C PHE A 115 7.78 1.80 20.56
N ALA A 116 8.01 1.86 19.25
CA ALA A 116 8.59 3.00 18.53
C ALA A 116 9.96 3.48 19.04
N ASN A 117 10.93 2.58 19.17
CA ASN A 117 12.32 3.02 19.31
C ASN A 117 12.72 3.89 18.09
N PRO A 118 13.16 5.15 18.29
CA PRO A 118 13.47 6.08 17.21
C PRO A 118 14.68 5.60 16.39
N SER A 119 15.44 4.62 16.89
CA SER A 119 16.54 4.01 16.16
C SER A 119 16.09 3.03 15.08
N GLN A 120 14.82 2.60 15.08
CA GLN A 120 14.32 1.58 14.15
C GLN A 120 13.65 2.20 12.92
N PRO A 121 13.85 1.58 11.73
CA PRO A 121 13.29 2.10 10.50
C PRO A 121 11.77 1.89 10.45
N VAL A 122 11.07 2.91 9.94
CA VAL A 122 9.66 2.81 9.55
C VAL A 122 9.60 2.53 8.04
N ILE A 123 8.76 1.58 7.65
CA ILE A 123 8.62 1.14 6.26
C ILE A 123 7.21 1.45 5.79
N LEU A 124 7.10 2.25 4.73
CA LEU A 124 5.86 2.41 3.98
C LEU A 124 5.85 1.40 2.84
N TRP A 125 4.88 0.50 2.86
CA TRP A 125 4.76 -0.58 1.89
C TRP A 125 3.49 -0.46 1.09
N ASN A 126 3.58 -0.59 -0.25
CA ASN A 126 2.45 -0.79 -1.14
C ASN A 126 2.44 -2.26 -1.62
N PRO A 127 1.62 -3.13 -0.99
CA PRO A 127 1.56 -4.55 -1.33
C PRO A 127 1.08 -4.79 -2.77
N SER A 128 0.16 -3.96 -3.28
CA SER A 128 -0.47 -4.12 -4.59
C SER A 128 0.52 -4.00 -5.75
N VAL A 129 1.53 -3.17 -5.58
CA VAL A 129 2.57 -2.93 -6.59
C VAL A 129 3.94 -3.49 -6.18
N ARG A 130 4.00 -4.15 -5.01
CA ARG A 130 5.20 -4.76 -4.44
C ARG A 130 6.37 -3.77 -4.28
N ASN A 131 6.06 -2.51 -3.98
CA ASN A 131 7.05 -1.45 -3.79
C ASN A 131 7.00 -0.91 -2.36
N HIS A 132 8.12 -0.40 -1.86
CA HIS A 132 8.24 0.11 -0.51
C HIS A 132 9.22 1.29 -0.44
N VAL A 133 9.08 2.08 0.62
CA VAL A 133 10.01 3.16 0.98
C VAL A 133 10.35 3.02 2.45
N ILE A 134 11.62 3.17 2.79
CA ILE A 134 12.09 3.24 4.18
C ILE A 134 12.19 4.72 4.54
N LEU A 135 11.52 5.12 5.61
CA LEU A 135 11.56 6.49 6.08
C LEU A 135 12.88 6.79 6.81
N PRO A 136 13.37 8.04 6.75
CA PRO A 136 14.53 8.46 7.51
C PRO A 136 14.25 8.29 9.01
N LYS A 137 15.30 7.92 9.75
CA LYS A 137 15.19 7.77 11.20
C LYS A 137 14.95 9.13 11.87
N PRO A 138 14.00 9.23 12.81
CA PRO A 138 13.82 10.44 13.60
C PRO A 138 15.10 10.79 14.37
N THR A 139 15.54 12.03 14.31
CA THR A 139 16.71 12.52 15.07
C THR A 139 16.32 12.95 16.49
N ILE A 140 15.52 12.13 17.17
CA ILE A 140 15.06 12.41 18.54
C ILE A 140 15.96 11.64 19.50
N ASN A 141 16.70 12.37 20.34
CA ASN A 141 17.58 11.82 21.37
C ASN A 141 17.01 12.13 22.76
N PRO A 142 16.11 11.29 23.27
CA PRO A 142 15.50 11.52 24.58
C PRO A 142 16.51 11.28 25.71
N THR A 143 16.46 12.13 26.72
CA THR A 143 17.39 12.14 27.87
C THR A 143 16.90 11.32 29.07
N ALA A 144 15.67 10.79 29.01
CA ALA A 144 15.03 9.99 30.06
C ALA A 144 14.15 8.88 29.42
N PRO A 145 13.69 7.87 30.18
CA PRO A 145 12.76 6.85 29.66
C PRO A 145 11.48 7.50 29.14
N HIS A 146 11.01 7.04 27.98
CA HIS A 146 9.88 7.62 27.25
C HIS A 146 9.19 6.50 26.46
N ILE A 147 7.93 6.72 26.10
CA ILE A 147 7.17 5.87 25.19
C ILE A 147 6.97 6.66 23.90
N PHE A 148 7.29 6.06 22.77
CA PHE A 148 6.94 6.62 21.47
C PHE A 148 5.69 5.93 20.93
N VAL A 149 4.85 6.73 20.28
CA VAL A 149 3.68 6.25 19.55
C VAL A 149 3.78 6.80 18.13
N LEU A 150 3.64 5.91 17.15
CA LEU A 150 3.55 6.31 15.75
C LEU A 150 2.07 6.32 15.35
N GLY A 151 1.65 7.40 14.70
CA GLY A 151 0.42 7.44 13.93
C GLY A 151 0.72 7.14 12.47
N PHE A 152 -0.30 6.76 11.71
CA PHE A 152 -0.20 6.78 10.26
C PHE A 152 -1.56 7.13 9.68
N GLY A 153 -1.61 8.15 8.83
CA GLY A 153 -2.85 8.60 8.22
C GLY A 153 -2.62 9.56 7.07
N VAL A 154 -3.72 9.98 6.45
CA VAL A 154 -3.71 10.97 5.37
C VAL A 154 -4.15 12.31 5.92
N ALA A 155 -3.46 13.38 5.51
CA ALA A 155 -3.86 14.75 5.79
C ALA A 155 -3.77 15.57 4.51
N GLY A 156 -4.93 15.87 3.92
CA GLY A 156 -5.01 16.43 2.58
C GLY A 156 -4.73 15.36 1.53
N HIS A 157 -3.74 15.60 0.66
CA HIS A 157 -3.29 14.63 -0.36
C HIS A 157 -1.97 13.92 0.01
N ASP A 158 -1.44 14.18 1.21
CA ASP A 158 -0.16 13.63 1.67
C ASP A 158 -0.35 12.64 2.83
N TYR A 159 0.49 11.61 2.85
CA TYR A 159 0.59 10.68 3.96
C TYR A 159 1.45 11.26 5.08
N LYS A 160 1.00 11.12 6.32
CA LYS A 160 1.69 11.57 7.52
C LYS A 160 1.93 10.41 8.47
N LEU A 161 3.11 10.45 9.09
CA LEU A 161 3.54 9.59 10.19
C LEU A 161 3.48 10.39 11.50
#